data_AF-A0A8J8XRV6-F1
#
_entry.id   AF-A0A8J8XRV6-F1
#
_cell.length_a   1.000
_cell.length_b   1.000
_cell.length_c   1.000
_cell.angle_alpha   90.00
_cell.angle_beta   90.00
_cell.angle_gamma   90.00
#
_symmetry.space_group_name_H-M   'P 1'
#
loop_
_entity.id
_entity.type
_entity.pdbx_description
1 polymer ?
#
loop_
_entity_poly.entity_id
_entity_poly.type
_entity_poly.pdbx_seq_one_letter_code
_entity_poly.pdbx_strand_id
1 'polypeptide(L)'
;MAMKPAAAAPPTPAAAHSVFVYGSLMADEVVRTILKRVPPAAPALLPNYHRFNIKGRIYPAILPVESKRVAGRVIMGVTDEELQLLDAFEDVEYTRTRVEISLADSSENMLADTYVWSDAEDLNLYGEWDFEEWKKLHMKDFLAMTNGFMHELEQPESKTRVETYQEFMQQQEQPAPGTQVEG
;
A
#
# COMPACT_ATOMS: atom_id res chain seq x y z
N MET A 1 13.89 42.65 -38.34
CA MET A 1 13.08 42.45 -37.11
C MET A 1 13.36 41.05 -36.61
N ALA A 2 14.04 40.89 -35.47
CA ALA A 2 14.35 39.58 -34.90
C ALA A 2 13.23 39.19 -33.92
N MET A 3 12.63 38.03 -34.15
CA MET A 3 11.60 37.46 -33.27
C MET A 3 12.28 36.98 -31.99
N LYS A 4 11.81 37.46 -30.83
CA LYS A 4 12.26 36.98 -29.52
C LYS A 4 11.98 35.48 -29.39
N PRO A 5 12.88 34.68 -28.80
CA PRO A 5 12.54 33.31 -28.44
C PRO A 5 11.45 33.34 -27.36
N ALA A 6 10.39 32.55 -27.57
CA ALA A 6 9.36 32.33 -26.57
C ALA A 6 10.01 31.65 -25.36
N ALA A 7 9.84 32.24 -24.18
CA ALA A 7 10.19 31.59 -22.94
C ALA A 7 9.40 30.29 -22.82
N ALA A 8 10.09 29.17 -22.54
CA ALA A 8 9.43 27.91 -22.22
C ALA A 8 8.47 28.14 -21.05
N ALA A 9 7.23 27.68 -21.20
CA ALA A 9 6.27 27.67 -20.11
C ALA A 9 6.86 26.93 -18.90
N PRO A 10 6.55 27.34 -17.66
CA PRO A 10 6.94 26.54 -16.49
C PRO A 10 6.40 25.11 -16.65
N PRO A 11 7.12 24.08 -16.19
CA PRO A 11 6.57 22.73 -16.18
C PRO A 11 5.23 22.79 -15.46
N THR A 12 4.18 22.32 -16.13
CA THR A 12 2.89 22.08 -15.49
C THR A 12 3.17 21.26 -14.23
N PRO A 13 2.68 21.64 -13.04
CA PRO A 13 2.84 20.77 -11.88
C PRO A 13 2.28 19.40 -12.30
N ALA A 14 3.14 18.38 -12.24
CA ALA A 14 2.73 17.00 -12.51
C ALA A 14 1.44 16.74 -11.74
N ALA A 15 0.45 16.14 -12.38
CA ALA A 15 -0.84 15.93 -11.77
C ALA A 15 -0.63 15.20 -10.44
N ALA A 16 -0.97 15.87 -9.35
CA ALA A 16 -0.76 15.37 -8.00
C ALA A 16 -1.97 14.54 -7.59
N HIS A 17 -1.75 13.25 -7.35
CA HIS A 17 -2.77 12.32 -6.87
C HIS A 17 -2.87 12.33 -5.34
N SER A 18 -4.04 11.95 -4.86
CA SER A 18 -4.33 11.68 -3.45
C SER A 18 -4.72 10.22 -3.32
N VAL A 19 -4.04 9.48 -2.44
CA VAL A 19 -4.24 8.04 -2.26
C VAL A 19 -4.61 7.76 -0.80
N PHE A 20 -5.81 7.22 -0.58
CA PHE A 20 -6.24 6.74 0.73
C PHE A 20 -5.66 5.34 1.00
N VAL A 21 -4.93 5.23 2.10
CA VAL A 21 -4.26 4.01 2.56
C VAL A 21 -4.81 3.61 3.93
N TYR A 22 -4.99 2.30 4.12
CA TYR A 22 -5.67 1.75 5.29
C TYR A 22 -4.97 0.52 5.89
N GLY A 23 -3.82 0.13 5.34
CA GLY A 23 -3.05 -1.04 5.75
C GLY A 23 -1.57 -0.72 5.95
N SER A 24 -0.69 -1.55 5.40
CA SER A 24 0.77 -1.40 5.54
C SER A 24 1.29 -0.05 5.04
N LEU A 25 0.71 0.50 3.97
CA LEU A 25 1.05 1.83 3.43
C LEU A 25 0.70 3.00 4.38
N MET A 26 0.01 2.77 5.50
CA MET A 26 -0.13 3.79 6.54
C MET A 26 1.21 4.08 7.26
N ALA A 27 2.18 3.18 7.15
CA ALA A 27 3.51 3.30 7.73
C ALA A 27 4.48 4.07 6.83
N ASP A 28 5.04 5.16 7.35
CA ASP A 28 5.98 6.02 6.60
C ASP A 28 7.23 5.25 6.14
N GLU A 29 7.67 4.24 6.90
CA GLU A 29 8.81 3.40 6.55
C GLU A 29 8.55 2.56 5.30
N VAL A 30 7.32 2.05 5.14
CA VAL A 30 6.91 1.28 3.96
C VAL A 30 6.80 2.22 2.76
N VAL A 31 6.11 3.36 2.93
CA VAL A 31 5.97 4.39 1.88
C VAL A 31 7.34 4.87 1.40
N ARG A 32 8.27 5.14 2.32
CA ARG A 32 9.64 5.55 1.98
C ARG A 32 10.39 4.49 1.19
N THR A 33 10.20 3.21 1.50
CA THR A 33 10.85 2.13 0.77
C THR A 33 10.41 2.08 -0.69
N ILE A 34 9.11 2.31 -0.94
CA ILE A 34 8.51 2.25 -2.28
C ILE A 34 8.78 3.55 -3.06
N LEU A 35 8.39 4.70 -2.49
CA LEU A 35 8.43 6.00 -3.18
C LEU A 35 9.77 6.74 -3.06
N LYS A 36 10.71 6.21 -2.27
CA LYS A 36 12.01 6.84 -1.92
C LYS A 36 11.89 8.20 -1.21
N ARG A 37 10.68 8.61 -0.84
CA ARG A 37 10.34 9.77 -0.01
C ARG A 37 9.06 9.49 0.78
N VAL A 38 8.68 10.41 1.66
CA VAL A 38 7.39 10.36 2.37
C VAL A 38 6.61 11.61 1.97
N PRO A 39 5.59 11.48 1.11
CA PRO A 39 4.72 12.61 0.76
C PRO A 39 3.91 13.09 1.98
N PRO A 40 3.41 14.33 1.97
CA PRO A 40 2.50 14.81 3.00
C PRO A 40 1.29 13.88 3.12
N ALA A 41 0.89 13.57 4.34
CA ALA A 41 -0.26 12.71 4.59
C ALA A 41 -1.04 13.16 5.82
N ALA A 42 -2.36 12.99 5.78
CA ALA A 42 -3.28 13.37 6.84
C ALA A 42 -4.19 12.20 7.24
N PRO A 43 -4.65 12.12 8.50
CA PRO A 43 -5.63 11.11 8.90
C PRO A 43 -6.96 11.32 8.17
N ALA A 44 -7.58 10.21 7.75
CA ALA A 44 -8.84 10.25 7.01
C ALA A 44 -9.73 9.05 7.35
N LEU A 45 -11.01 9.19 7.07
CA LEU A 45 -12.03 8.16 7.22
C LEU A 45 -12.66 7.84 5.86
N LEU A 46 -12.74 6.56 5.53
CA LEU A 46 -13.49 6.06 4.38
C LEU A 46 -14.82 5.47 4.86
N PRO A 47 -15.97 6.10 4.56
CA PRO A 47 -17.29 5.57 4.92
C PRO A 47 -17.71 4.42 3.99
N ASN A 48 -18.59 3.56 4.48
CA ASN A 48 -19.18 2.42 3.76
C ASN A 48 -18.19 1.34 3.32
N TYR A 49 -17.10 1.18 4.08
CA TYR A 49 -16.14 0.08 3.90
C TYR A 49 -15.86 -0.59 5.25
N HIS A 50 -15.45 -1.86 5.19
CA HIS A 50 -14.89 -2.57 6.34
C HIS A 50 -13.51 -3.11 5.99
N ARG A 51 -12.62 -3.14 6.98
CA ARG A 51 -11.23 -3.59 6.84
C ARG A 51 -11.07 -4.97 7.49
N PHE A 52 -10.68 -5.95 6.71
CA PHE A 52 -10.62 -7.37 7.08
C PHE A 52 -9.17 -7.85 7.20
N ASN A 53 -8.95 -8.85 8.05
CA ASN A 53 -7.78 -9.72 7.93
C ASN A 53 -8.01 -10.72 6.78
N ILE A 54 -6.91 -11.25 6.24
CA ILE A 54 -6.94 -12.29 5.19
C ILE A 54 -6.12 -13.47 5.68
N LYS A 55 -6.65 -14.69 5.65
CA LYS A 55 -5.90 -15.87 6.11
C LYS A 55 -4.64 -16.05 5.27
N GLY A 56 -3.52 -16.30 5.96
CA GLY A 56 -2.22 -16.49 5.30
C GLY A 56 -1.59 -15.21 4.77
N ARG A 57 -2.15 -14.03 5.06
CA ARG A 57 -1.55 -12.73 4.70
C ARG A 57 -1.43 -11.84 5.93
N ILE A 58 -0.37 -11.05 5.94
CA ILE A 58 -0.13 -10.06 7.01
C ILE A 58 -0.58 -8.66 6.61
N TYR A 59 -1.36 -8.48 5.55
CA TYR A 59 -1.88 -7.19 5.12
C TYR A 59 -3.40 -7.26 4.92
N PRO A 60 -4.11 -6.13 5.09
CA PRO A 60 -5.57 -6.14 5.13
C PRO A 60 -6.22 -6.02 3.76
N ALA A 61 -7.47 -6.43 3.68
CA ALA A 61 -8.40 -6.09 2.60
C ALA A 61 -9.39 -5.02 3.06
N ILE A 62 -9.92 -4.22 2.12
CA ILE A 62 -11.20 -3.53 2.32
C ILE A 62 -12.22 -4.00 1.30
N LEU A 63 -13.47 -4.09 1.74
CA LEU A 63 -14.64 -4.30 0.88
C LEU A 63 -15.76 -3.33 1.28
N PRO A 64 -16.66 -2.98 0.33
CA PRO A 64 -17.83 -2.17 0.63
C PRO A 64 -18.72 -2.86 1.67
N VAL A 65 -19.00 -2.16 2.78
CA VAL A 65 -19.94 -2.60 3.81
C VAL A 65 -20.65 -1.36 4.34
N GLU A 66 -21.96 -1.29 4.12
CA GLU A 66 -22.78 -0.15 4.50
C GLU A 66 -22.71 0.14 6.00
N SER A 67 -22.73 1.42 6.38
CA SER A 67 -22.69 1.89 7.77
C SER A 67 -21.42 1.55 8.56
N LYS A 68 -20.42 0.91 7.94
CA LYS A 68 -19.06 0.77 8.48
C LYS A 68 -18.17 1.92 7.99
N ARG A 69 -17.00 2.06 8.61
CA ARG A 69 -15.99 3.02 8.20
C ARG A 69 -14.61 2.46 8.46
N VAL A 70 -13.65 2.85 7.63
CA VAL A 70 -12.24 2.49 7.78
C VAL A 70 -11.46 3.74 8.12
N ALA A 71 -10.74 3.69 9.24
CA ALA A 71 -9.76 4.72 9.59
C ALA A 71 -8.42 4.42 8.92
N GLY A 72 -7.86 5.44 8.28
CA GLY A 72 -6.61 5.35 7.55
C GLY A 72 -5.94 6.71 7.41
N ARG A 73 -5.17 6.87 6.35
CA ARG A 73 -4.48 8.12 6.00
C ARG A 73 -4.68 8.39 4.52
N VAL A 74 -4.69 9.66 4.13
CA VAL A 74 -4.57 10.07 2.73
C VAL A 74 -3.18 10.62 2.49
N ILE A 75 -2.45 10.00 1.57
CA ILE A 75 -1.15 10.46 1.07
C ILE A 75 -1.43 11.40 -0.10
N MET A 76 -0.91 12.61 -0.06
CA MET A 76 -1.18 13.67 -1.04
C MET A 76 0.09 14.01 -1.81
N GLY A 77 -0.08 14.48 -3.05
CA GLY A 77 1.06 14.89 -3.87
C GLY A 77 1.84 13.70 -4.41
N VAL A 78 1.15 12.59 -4.70
CA VAL A 78 1.72 11.41 -5.37
C VAL A 78 1.81 11.71 -6.87
N THR A 79 2.97 11.52 -7.50
CA THR A 79 3.13 11.75 -8.95
C THR A 79 2.54 10.60 -9.76
N ASP A 80 2.41 10.78 -11.08
CA ASP A 80 2.00 9.70 -11.98
C ASP A 80 2.94 8.49 -11.90
N GLU A 81 4.27 8.71 -11.84
CA GLU A 81 5.23 7.60 -11.74
C GLU A 81 5.15 6.89 -10.39
N GLU A 82 4.99 7.64 -9.31
CA GLU A 82 4.83 7.07 -7.96
C GLU A 82 3.53 6.28 -7.83
N LEU A 83 2.46 6.77 -8.46
CA LEU A 83 1.19 6.08 -8.50
C LEU A 83 1.30 4.75 -9.26
N GLN A 84 2.09 4.69 -10.34
CA GLN A 84 2.39 3.43 -11.04
C GLN A 84 3.20 2.45 -10.18
N LEU A 85 4.13 2.95 -9.36
CA LEU A 85 4.84 2.11 -8.38
C LEU A 85 3.89 1.53 -7.33
N LEU A 86 2.93 2.33 -6.86
CA LEU A 86 1.90 1.83 -5.93
C LEU A 86 0.98 0.80 -6.61
N ASP A 87 0.60 1.01 -7.87
CA ASP A 87 -0.18 0.02 -8.63
C ASP A 87 0.59 -1.31 -8.78
N ALA A 88 1.88 -1.23 -9.15
CA ALA A 88 2.73 -2.41 -9.27
C ALA A 88 2.95 -3.11 -7.93
N PHE A 89 3.05 -2.34 -6.83
CA PHE A 89 3.18 -2.88 -5.49
C PHE A 89 1.89 -3.55 -5.00
N GLU A 90 0.73 -2.95 -5.23
CA GLU A 90 -0.55 -3.52 -4.79
C GLU A 90 -0.96 -4.74 -5.63
N ASP A 91 -0.44 -4.82 -6.86
CA ASP A 91 -0.53 -5.99 -7.72
C ASP A 91 -1.98 -6.31 -8.11
N VAL A 92 -2.20 -7.45 -8.77
CA VAL A 92 -3.51 -7.88 -9.27
C VAL A 92 -4.55 -8.15 -8.17
N GLU A 93 -4.11 -8.24 -6.91
CA GLU A 93 -4.96 -8.56 -5.77
C GLU A 93 -5.88 -7.42 -5.37
N TYR A 94 -5.53 -6.21 -5.77
CA TYR A 94 -6.32 -5.02 -5.50
C TYR A 94 -6.67 -4.27 -6.78
N THR A 95 -7.88 -3.71 -6.80
CA THR A 95 -8.36 -2.82 -7.84
C THR A 95 -8.33 -1.38 -7.34
N ARG A 96 -7.56 -0.52 -8.03
CA ARG A 96 -7.56 0.91 -7.74
C ARG A 96 -8.92 1.52 -8.05
N THR A 97 -9.55 2.09 -7.04
CA THR A 97 -10.91 2.63 -7.07
C THR A 97 -10.93 4.06 -6.55
N ARG A 98 -11.67 4.94 -7.22
CA ARG A 98 -11.90 6.31 -6.75
C ARG A 98 -12.97 6.32 -5.66
N VAL A 99 -12.65 6.89 -4.50
CA VAL A 99 -13.54 6.95 -3.33
C VAL A 99 -13.63 8.37 -2.78
N GLU A 100 -14.71 8.65 -2.06
CA GLU A 100 -14.86 9.86 -1.24
C GLU A 100 -14.46 9.53 0.20
N ILE A 101 -13.54 10.32 0.76
CA ILE A 101 -13.07 10.22 2.15
C ILE A 101 -13.37 11.50 2.89
N SER A 102 -13.46 11.43 4.22
CA SER A 102 -13.53 12.60 5.10
C SER A 102 -12.20 12.79 5.82
N LEU A 103 -11.61 13.98 5.73
CA LEU A 103 -10.42 14.35 6.50
C LEU A 103 -10.76 14.44 7.98
N ALA A 104 -9.96 13.81 8.84
CA ALA A 104 -10.23 13.81 10.28
C ALA A 104 -10.08 15.23 10.89
N ASP A 105 -9.15 16.03 10.36
CA ASP A 105 -8.78 17.32 10.93
C ASP A 105 -9.75 18.45 10.57
N SER A 106 -10.37 18.40 9.39
CA SER A 106 -11.29 19.44 8.90
C SER A 106 -12.74 18.98 8.73
N SER A 107 -13.02 17.66 8.81
CA SER A 107 -14.30 17.06 8.41
C SER A 107 -14.73 17.39 6.98
N GLU A 108 -13.81 17.85 6.13
CA GLU A 108 -14.08 18.07 4.71
C GLU A 108 -13.96 16.76 3.94
N ASN A 109 -14.81 16.60 2.93
CA ASN A 109 -14.73 15.47 2.03
C ASN A 109 -13.75 15.75 0.88
N MET A 110 -13.00 14.74 0.47
CA MET A 110 -12.22 14.79 -0.78
C MET A 110 -12.31 13.47 -1.54
N LEU A 111 -12.04 13.55 -2.85
CA LEU A 111 -11.84 12.36 -3.67
C LEU A 111 -10.38 11.91 -3.59
N ALA A 112 -10.19 10.61 -3.37
CA ALA A 112 -8.89 9.95 -3.38
C ALA A 112 -8.99 8.60 -4.11
N ASP A 113 -7.88 8.12 -4.62
CA ASP A 113 -7.76 6.73 -5.07
C ASP A 113 -7.51 5.83 -3.87
N THR A 114 -7.98 4.60 -3.90
CA THR A 114 -7.64 3.58 -2.91
C THR A 114 -7.58 2.22 -3.58
N TYR A 115 -6.95 1.25 -2.93
CA TYR A 115 -6.81 -0.11 -3.43
C TYR A 115 -7.86 -0.98 -2.77
N VAL A 116 -8.88 -1.46 -3.49
CA VAL A 116 -9.95 -2.31 -2.93
C VAL A 116 -9.65 -3.77 -3.26
N TRP A 117 -9.87 -4.68 -2.33
CA TRP A 117 -9.60 -6.11 -2.56
C TRP A 117 -10.43 -6.62 -3.76
N SER A 118 -9.77 -7.27 -4.72
CA SER A 118 -10.38 -7.63 -6.00
C SER A 118 -11.38 -8.80 -5.88
N ASP A 119 -11.21 -9.70 -4.90
CA ASP A 119 -12.10 -10.85 -4.69
C ASP A 119 -13.09 -10.60 -3.53
N ALA A 120 -14.26 -10.07 -3.87
CA ALA A 120 -15.30 -9.76 -2.88
C ALA A 120 -15.92 -11.00 -2.20
N GLU A 121 -15.72 -12.20 -2.76
CA GLU A 121 -16.28 -13.46 -2.23
C GLU A 121 -15.24 -14.31 -1.48
N ASP A 122 -14.04 -13.77 -1.24
CA ASP A 122 -12.94 -14.49 -0.61
C ASP A 122 -13.30 -14.96 0.82
N LEU A 123 -13.43 -16.29 0.98
CA LEU A 123 -13.73 -16.96 2.24
C LEU A 123 -12.57 -16.91 3.26
N ASN A 124 -11.42 -16.38 2.85
CA ASN A 124 -10.29 -16.12 3.72
C ASN A 124 -10.38 -14.77 4.42
N LEU A 125 -11.35 -13.93 4.09
CA LEU A 125 -11.58 -12.67 4.80
C LEU A 125 -12.22 -12.94 6.17
N TYR A 126 -11.66 -12.36 7.23
CA TYR A 126 -12.18 -12.52 8.58
C TYR A 126 -11.83 -11.37 9.52
N GLY A 127 -12.70 -11.15 10.50
CA GLY A 127 -12.48 -10.22 11.60
C GLY A 127 -12.20 -8.78 11.15
N GLU A 128 -11.70 -7.99 12.10
CA GLU A 128 -11.24 -6.63 11.86
C GLU A 128 -9.72 -6.60 11.96
N TRP A 129 -9.07 -5.89 11.03
CA TRP A 129 -7.62 -5.72 11.06
C TRP A 129 -7.22 -4.48 11.86
N ASP A 130 -6.21 -4.64 12.72
CA ASP A 130 -5.68 -3.59 13.60
C ASP A 130 -4.26 -3.17 13.21
N PHE A 131 -4.09 -1.88 12.95
CA PHE A 131 -2.80 -1.32 12.50
C PHE A 131 -1.73 -1.35 13.60
N GLU A 132 -2.10 -1.11 14.85
CA GLU A 132 -1.17 -1.01 15.96
C GLU A 132 -0.65 -2.40 16.38
N GLU A 133 -1.50 -3.41 16.32
CA GLU A 133 -1.10 -4.81 16.47
C GLU A 133 -0.19 -5.23 15.32
N TRP A 134 -0.59 -4.98 14.08
CA TRP A 134 0.21 -5.28 12.90
C TRP A 134 1.60 -4.63 12.96
N LYS A 135 1.67 -3.35 13.35
CA LYS A 135 2.93 -2.62 13.46
C LYS A 135 3.89 -3.27 14.46
N LYS A 136 3.38 -3.84 15.55
CA LYS A 136 4.19 -4.53 16.55
C LYS A 136 4.65 -5.90 16.08
N LEU A 137 3.78 -6.65 15.41
CA LEU A 137 4.02 -8.06 15.08
C LEU A 137 4.71 -8.26 13.73
N HIS A 138 4.46 -7.38 12.75
CA HIS A 138 4.72 -7.67 11.34
C HIS A 138 5.49 -6.58 10.60
N MET A 139 5.62 -5.38 11.15
CA MET A 139 6.29 -4.25 10.47
C MET A 139 7.69 -4.60 9.96
N LYS A 140 8.51 -5.23 10.82
CA LYS A 140 9.90 -5.53 10.49
C LYS A 140 10.00 -6.49 9.30
N ASP A 141 9.20 -7.55 9.32
CA ASP A 141 9.20 -8.56 8.27
C ASP A 141 8.60 -8.00 6.97
N PHE A 142 7.52 -7.21 7.09
CA PHE A 142 6.93 -6.53 5.93
C PHE A 142 7.91 -5.56 5.26
N LEU A 143 8.70 -4.81 6.05
CA LEU A 143 9.73 -3.94 5.49
C LEU A 143 10.84 -4.73 4.80
N ALA A 144 11.27 -5.86 5.37
CA ALA A 144 12.27 -6.72 4.73
C ALA A 144 11.77 -7.22 3.36
N MET A 145 10.53 -7.69 3.31
CA MET A 145 9.88 -8.12 2.06
C MET A 145 9.72 -6.98 1.06
N THR A 146 9.27 -5.80 1.53
CA THR A 146 9.10 -4.62 0.67
C THR A 146 10.44 -4.22 0.05
N ASN A 147 11.55 -4.26 0.80
CA ASN A 147 12.88 -3.99 0.24
C ASN A 147 13.29 -5.03 -0.81
N GLY A 148 13.02 -6.32 -0.57
CA GLY A 148 13.28 -7.39 -1.53
C GLY A 148 12.52 -7.18 -2.84
N PHE A 149 11.20 -6.94 -2.75
CA PHE A 149 10.35 -6.65 -3.90
C PHE A 149 10.82 -5.42 -4.69
N MET A 150 11.13 -4.32 -4.00
CA MET A 150 11.61 -3.11 -4.67
C MET A 150 12.95 -3.31 -5.38
N HIS A 151 13.81 -4.21 -4.89
CA HIS A 151 15.06 -4.57 -5.57
C HIS A 151 14.82 -5.50 -6.77
N GLU A 152 13.82 -6.40 -6.69
CA GLU A 152 13.44 -7.29 -7.79
C GLU A 152 12.73 -6.56 -8.94
N LEU A 153 11.93 -5.53 -8.65
CA LEU A 153 11.31 -4.68 -9.67
C LEU A 153 12.31 -4.01 -10.61
N GLU A 154 13.57 -3.84 -10.18
CA GLU A 154 14.65 -3.29 -11.01
C GLU A 154 15.28 -4.33 -11.96
N GLN A 155 14.89 -5.62 -11.85
CA GLN A 155 15.44 -6.73 -12.61
C GLN A 155 14.53 -7.17 -13.79
N PRO A 156 15.08 -7.79 -14.86
CA PRO A 156 14.30 -8.22 -16.03
C PRO A 156 13.35 -9.41 -15.78
N GLU A 157 13.61 -10.20 -14.74
CA GLU A 157 12.82 -11.39 -14.34
C GLU A 157 12.16 -11.14 -12.98
N SER A 158 11.38 -10.06 -12.88
CA SER A 158 10.75 -9.66 -11.62
C SER A 158 9.62 -10.60 -11.21
N LYS A 159 9.59 -10.97 -9.93
CA LYS A 159 8.48 -11.70 -9.33
C LYS A 159 7.38 -10.74 -8.90
N THR A 160 6.16 -11.22 -8.85
CA THR A 160 5.02 -10.50 -8.28
C THR A 160 5.21 -10.30 -6.78
N ARG A 161 4.55 -9.29 -6.18
CA ARG A 161 4.64 -9.07 -4.72
C ARG A 161 4.20 -10.33 -3.98
N VAL A 162 3.17 -11.01 -4.50
CA VAL A 162 2.60 -12.22 -3.91
C VAL A 162 3.61 -13.37 -3.90
N GLU A 163 4.34 -13.58 -4.99
CA GLU A 163 5.38 -14.60 -5.07
C GLU A 163 6.52 -14.31 -4.10
N THR A 164 7.03 -13.07 -4.08
CA THR A 164 8.07 -12.64 -3.12
C THR A 164 7.59 -12.85 -1.67
N TYR A 165 6.32 -12.55 -1.37
CA TYR A 165 5.70 -12.76 -0.07
C TYR A 165 5.62 -14.25 0.31
N GLN A 166 5.13 -15.09 -0.59
CA GLN A 166 4.98 -16.53 -0.35
C GLN A 166 6.33 -17.21 -0.13
N GLU A 167 7.35 -16.86 -0.91
CA GLU A 167 8.70 -17.39 -0.74
C GLU A 167 9.31 -16.97 0.61
N PHE A 168 9.13 -15.71 1.01
CA PHE A 168 9.62 -15.23 2.31
C PHE A 168 8.96 -15.98 3.47
N MET A 169 7.63 -16.17 3.42
CA MET A 169 6.91 -16.90 4.47
C MET A 169 7.33 -18.36 4.55
N GLN A 170 7.53 -19.03 3.39
CA GLN A 170 8.05 -20.40 3.37
C GLN A 170 9.45 -20.52 3.98
N GLN A 171 10.32 -19.51 3.79
CA GLN A 171 11.67 -19.52 4.38
C GLN A 171 11.64 -19.32 5.90
N GLN A 172 10.67 -18.57 6.43
CA GLN A 172 10.47 -18.38 7.87
C GLN A 172 9.85 -19.62 8.55
N GLU A 173 9.03 -20.39 7.82
CA GLU A 173 8.40 -21.62 8.31
C GLU A 173 9.32 -22.86 8.27
N GLN A 174 10.45 -22.81 7.57
CA GLN A 174 11.42 -23.91 7.57
C GLN A 174 12.14 -24.01 8.93
N PRO A 175 12.08 -25.17 9.61
CA PRO A 175 12.86 -25.38 10.82
C PRO A 175 14.35 -25.33 10.47
N ALA A 176 15.15 -24.66 11.32
CA ALA A 176 16.59 -24.59 11.14
C ALA A 176 17.17 -26.00 10.87
N PRO A 177 18.08 -26.17 9.89
CA PRO A 177 18.64 -27.47 9.58
C PRO A 177 19.46 -27.98 10.78
N GLY A 178 18.92 -29.03 11.42
CA GLY A 178 19.59 -30.01 12.27
C GLY A 178 20.67 -29.50 13.22
N THR A 179 20.33 -29.30 14.50
CA THR A 179 21.28 -29.63 15.56
C THR A 179 21.42 -31.15 15.59
N GLN A 180 22.40 -31.69 14.86
CA GLN A 180 22.93 -33.01 15.17
C GLN A 180 23.52 -32.94 16.57
N VAL A 181 22.79 -33.47 17.55
CA VAL A 181 23.37 -33.92 18.81
C VAL A 181 23.95 -35.30 18.54
N GLU A 182 25.26 -35.36 18.26
CA GLU A 182 26.02 -36.60 18.40
C GLU A 182 25.94 -37.06 19.86
N GLY A 183 25.51 -38.30 20.05
CA GLY A 183 25.55 -39.06 21.29
C GLY A 183 25.98 -40.48 21.01
#